data_AF-A0A966SG19-F1
#
_entry.id   AF-A0A966SG19-F1
#
_cell.length_a   1.000
_cell.length_b   1.000
_cell.length_c   1.000
_cell.angle_alpha   90.00
_cell.angle_beta   90.00
_cell.angle_gamma   90.00
#
_symmetry.space_group_name_H-M   'P 1'
#
loop_
_entity.id
_entity.type
_entity.pdbx_description
1 polymer ?
#
loop_
_entity_poly.entity_id
_entity_poly.type
_entity_poly.pdbx_seq_one_letter_code
_entity_poly.pdbx_strand_id
1 'polypeptide(L)'
;VVAHNGNIYVTDPNWTGANTNSSKVWLIKPDGTKQVVDTGLKFSNGITLSPDQTLLYVADSRSHWVYSYQIKPDGTLQHKQRYYHLHMPDTADDSGADGLRTDRDGRLWVATRLGIQICDQAGRVNCIIPTPNGKVANFTFGGENSDVLYAACGDKIFKRKLKVKGADHAAPPLKPAAPRL
;
A
#
# COMPACT_ATOMS: atom_id res chain seq x y z
N VAL A 1 8.00 -2.71 3.42
CA VAL A 1 8.60 -1.83 2.38
C VAL A 1 9.95 -1.35 2.86
N VAL A 2 10.93 -1.21 1.96
CA VAL A 2 12.27 -0.67 2.26
C VAL A 2 12.35 0.72 1.63
N ALA A 3 12.70 1.72 2.42
CA ALA A 3 12.94 3.09 1.99
C ALA A 3 14.37 3.26 1.44
N HIS A 4 14.63 4.34 0.71
CA HIS A 4 15.94 4.59 0.09
C HIS A 4 17.06 4.74 1.13
N ASN A 5 16.74 5.27 2.31
CA ASN A 5 17.68 5.38 3.44
C ASN A 5 17.93 4.05 4.18
N GLY A 6 17.35 2.94 3.71
CA GLY A 6 17.48 1.61 4.30
C GLY A 6 16.52 1.32 5.45
N ASN A 7 15.70 2.27 5.89
CA ASN A 7 14.64 1.98 6.86
C ASN A 7 13.63 1.00 6.27
N ILE A 8 13.21 0.04 7.08
CA ILE A 8 12.22 -0.98 6.71
C ILE A 8 10.97 -0.75 7.55
N TYR A 9 9.83 -0.61 6.87
CA TYR A 9 8.52 -0.60 7.51
C TYR A 9 7.81 -1.92 7.26
N VAL A 10 7.31 -2.55 8.32
CA VAL A 10 6.71 -3.89 8.30
C VAL A 10 5.38 -3.86 9.04
N THR A 11 4.37 -4.49 8.48
CA THR A 11 3.09 -4.75 9.14
C THR A 11 3.12 -6.08 9.86
N ASP A 12 2.52 -6.12 11.05
CA ASP A 12 2.37 -7.28 11.90
C ASP A 12 0.86 -7.43 12.20
N PRO A 13 0.12 -8.12 11.30
CA PRO A 13 -1.33 -8.22 11.38
C PRO A 13 -1.77 -9.04 12.60
N ASN A 14 -2.91 -8.67 13.19
CA ASN A 14 -3.53 -9.47 14.25
C ASN A 14 -4.19 -10.76 13.70
N TRP A 15 -3.38 -11.80 13.50
CA TRP A 15 -3.86 -13.10 13.02
C TRP A 15 -4.62 -13.92 14.06
N THR A 16 -4.43 -13.66 15.36
CA THR A 16 -5.06 -14.46 16.43
C THR A 16 -6.55 -14.18 16.59
N GLY A 17 -7.05 -13.08 15.99
CA GLY A 17 -8.46 -12.69 16.08
C GLY A 17 -8.88 -12.23 17.48
N ALA A 18 -7.96 -12.19 18.44
CA ALA A 18 -8.20 -11.63 19.75
C ALA A 18 -8.56 -10.14 19.60
N ASN A 19 -9.62 -9.69 20.26
CA ASN A 19 -10.17 -8.34 20.12
C ASN A 19 -9.33 -7.31 20.89
N THR A 20 -8.02 -7.26 20.61
CA THR A 20 -7.03 -6.53 21.40
C THR A 20 -6.38 -5.36 20.66
N ASN A 21 -6.90 -4.92 19.50
CA ASN A 21 -6.30 -3.85 18.69
C ASN A 21 -4.78 -4.09 18.42
N SER A 22 -4.39 -5.36 18.26
CA SER A 22 -2.99 -5.79 18.34
C SER A 22 -2.22 -5.76 17.03
N SER A 23 -2.82 -5.29 15.92
CA SER A 23 -2.05 -5.07 14.68
C SER A 23 -1.03 -3.97 14.92
N LYS A 24 0.21 -4.18 14.47
CA LYS A 24 1.31 -3.24 14.63
C LYS A 24 1.93 -2.87 13.30
N VAL A 25 2.50 -1.67 13.26
CA VAL A 25 3.47 -1.28 12.23
C VAL A 25 4.81 -1.09 12.91
N TRP A 26 5.83 -1.77 12.39
CA TRP A 26 7.20 -1.73 12.88
C TRP A 26 8.06 -0.89 11.95
N LEU A 27 8.98 -0.13 12.54
CA LEU A 27 10.15 0.42 11.88
C LEU A 27 11.37 -0.39 12.31
N ILE A 28 12.13 -0.89 11.35
CA ILE A 28 13.42 -1.55 11.53
C ILE A 28 14.47 -0.69 10.82
N LYS A 29 15.47 -0.22 11.55
CA LYS A 29 16.56 0.61 11.03
C LYS A 29 17.69 -0.25 10.44
N PRO A 30 18.59 0.30 9.62
CA PRO A 30 19.72 -0.44 9.03
C PRO A 30 20.65 -1.10 10.05
N ASP A 31 20.72 -0.56 11.27
CA ASP A 31 21.49 -1.12 12.39
C ASP A 31 20.79 -2.30 13.09
N GLY A 32 19.58 -2.68 12.65
CA GLY A 32 18.76 -3.74 13.22
C GLY A 32 17.86 -3.29 14.38
N THR A 33 17.96 -2.02 14.82
CA THR A 33 17.07 -1.47 15.86
C THR A 33 15.63 -1.49 15.38
N LYS A 34 14.72 -2.03 16.20
CA LYS A 34 13.29 -2.12 15.89
C LYS A 34 12.42 -1.36 16.91
N GLN A 35 11.38 -0.71 16.41
CA GLN A 35 10.39 -0.01 17.24
C GLN A 35 8.99 -0.10 16.62
N VAL A 36 7.96 -0.17 17.47
CA VAL A 36 6.57 -0.05 17.03
C VAL A 36 6.28 1.42 16.75
N VAL A 37 5.79 1.73 15.56
CA VAL A 37 5.47 3.10 15.11
C VAL A 37 3.98 3.33 14.86
N ASP A 38 3.16 2.29 14.91
CA ASP A 38 1.70 2.41 14.96
C ASP A 38 1.05 1.17 15.59
N THR A 39 -0.12 1.38 16.21
CA THR A 39 -1.04 0.35 16.68
C THR A 39 -2.50 0.73 16.38
N GLY A 40 -3.43 -0.21 16.54
CA GLY A 40 -4.87 0.09 16.51
C GLY A 40 -5.53 0.03 15.13
N LEU A 41 -4.83 -0.41 14.08
CA LEU A 41 -5.49 -0.87 12.84
C LEU A 41 -6.23 -2.19 13.12
N LYS A 42 -7.37 -2.44 12.48
CA LYS A 42 -8.10 -3.69 12.68
C LYS A 42 -7.29 -4.88 12.17
N PHE A 43 -6.70 -4.74 10.98
CA PHE A 43 -5.83 -5.73 10.36
C PHE A 43 -4.83 -5.04 9.42
N SER A 44 -3.65 -4.68 9.94
CA SER A 44 -2.59 -4.05 9.12
C SER A 44 -2.08 -5.05 8.07
N ASN A 45 -2.07 -4.71 6.79
CA ASN A 45 -1.65 -5.66 5.74
C ASN A 45 -0.70 -5.02 4.70
N GLY A 46 -1.19 -4.58 3.54
CA GLY A 46 -0.32 -3.92 2.57
C GLY A 46 0.35 -2.67 3.14
N ILE A 47 1.59 -2.44 2.71
CA ILE A 47 2.38 -1.29 3.13
C ILE A 47 3.28 -0.79 1.99
N THR A 48 3.32 0.52 1.78
CA THR A 48 4.18 1.16 0.77
C THR A 48 4.48 2.61 1.14
N LEU A 49 5.35 3.26 0.38
CA LEU A 49 5.70 4.67 0.53
C LEU A 49 5.08 5.50 -0.60
N SER A 50 4.85 6.79 -0.35
CA SER A 50 4.74 7.75 -1.45
C SER A 50 6.04 7.77 -2.28
N PRO A 51 5.99 8.15 -3.58
CA PRO A 51 7.20 8.14 -4.41
C PRO A 51 8.32 9.06 -3.90
N ASP A 52 7.97 10.14 -3.21
CA ASP A 52 8.89 11.06 -2.53
C ASP A 52 9.28 10.62 -1.12
N GLN A 53 8.77 9.48 -0.65
CA GLN A 53 9.04 8.88 0.64
C GLN A 53 8.73 9.78 1.85
N THR A 54 7.87 10.79 1.68
CA THR A 54 7.40 11.63 2.79
C THR A 54 6.24 11.01 3.55
N LEU A 55 5.50 10.11 2.91
CA LEU A 55 4.34 9.42 3.47
C LEU A 55 4.52 7.91 3.47
N LEU A 56 4.04 7.26 4.53
CA LEU A 56 3.82 5.83 4.59
C LEU A 56 2.32 5.55 4.40
N TYR A 57 1.99 4.55 3.59
CA TYR A 57 0.62 4.07 3.40
C TYR A 57 0.47 2.65 3.93
N VAL A 58 -0.57 2.41 4.72
CA VAL A 58 -0.85 1.10 5.32
C VAL A 58 -2.33 0.75 5.11
N ALA A 59 -2.60 -0.39 4.49
CA ALA A 59 -3.95 -0.91 4.36
C ALA A 59 -4.45 -1.50 5.68
N ASP A 60 -5.70 -1.19 6.02
CA ASP A 60 -6.43 -1.87 7.06
C ASP A 60 -7.46 -2.82 6.41
N SER A 61 -7.10 -4.09 6.24
CA SER A 61 -7.83 -5.08 5.41
C SER A 61 -9.28 -5.28 5.83
N ARG A 62 -9.57 -5.12 7.13
CA ARG A 62 -10.92 -5.30 7.70
C ARG A 62 -11.69 -3.97 7.79
N SER A 63 -11.40 -3.08 6.86
CA SER A 63 -12.04 -1.78 6.68
C SER A 63 -12.09 -1.39 5.20
N HIS A 64 -12.58 -0.20 4.90
CA HIS A 64 -12.51 0.43 3.58
C HIS A 64 -11.42 1.51 3.48
N TRP A 65 -10.46 1.54 4.42
CA TRP A 65 -9.43 2.58 4.49
C TRP A 65 -8.02 2.07 4.22
N VAL A 66 -7.26 2.86 3.47
CA VAL A 66 -5.80 2.91 3.60
C VAL A 66 -5.44 4.17 4.39
N TYR A 67 -4.65 3.98 5.44
CA TYR A 67 -4.16 5.05 6.28
C TYR A 67 -2.87 5.64 5.72
N SER A 68 -2.70 6.94 5.84
CA SER A 68 -1.43 7.61 5.59
C SER A 68 -0.82 8.15 6.88
N TYR A 69 0.51 8.20 6.89
CA TYR A 69 1.31 8.72 8.00
C TYR A 69 2.40 9.60 7.41
N GLN A 70 2.67 10.75 8.02
CA GLN A 70 3.89 11.50 7.72
C GLN A 70 5.09 10.81 8.37
N ILE A 71 6.15 10.62 7.58
CA ILE A 71 7.41 10.08 8.07
C ILE A 71 8.26 11.24 8.60
N LYS A 72 8.63 11.18 9.87
CA LYS A 72 9.57 12.13 10.49
C LYS A 72 11.02 11.83 10.09
N PRO A 73 11.96 12.78 10.28
CA PRO A 73 13.37 12.56 9.97
C PRO A 73 14.01 11.34 10.66
N ASP A 74 13.53 10.97 11.86
CA ASP A 74 14.00 9.80 12.62
C ASP A 74 13.38 8.46 12.15
N GLY A 75 12.49 8.52 11.15
CA GLY A 75 11.73 7.41 10.58
C GLY A 75 10.41 7.13 11.28
N THR A 76 10.14 7.69 12.47
CA THR A 76 8.88 7.45 13.18
C THR A 76 7.72 8.20 12.53
N LEU A 77 6.49 7.81 12.89
CA LEU A 77 5.29 8.24 12.17
C LEU A 77 4.51 9.29 12.95
N GLN A 78 3.88 10.22 12.24
CA GLN A 78 2.95 11.20 12.80
C GLN A 78 1.77 11.47 11.87
N HIS A 79 0.75 12.19 12.38
CA HIS A 79 -0.44 12.59 11.62
C HIS A 79 -1.15 11.43 10.91
N LYS A 80 -1.35 10.30 11.62
CA LYS A 80 -2.17 9.18 11.15
C LYS A 80 -3.53 9.68 10.70
N GLN A 81 -3.91 9.39 9.46
CA GLN A 81 -5.20 9.78 8.91
C GLN A 81 -5.77 8.70 8.00
N ARG A 82 -7.10 8.58 7.98
CA ARG A 82 -7.83 7.85 6.95
C ARG A 82 -7.72 8.66 5.66
N TYR A 83 -7.08 8.11 4.63
CA TYR A 83 -6.73 8.89 3.44
C TYR A 83 -7.39 8.37 2.17
N TYR A 84 -7.19 7.09 1.83
CA TYR A 84 -7.84 6.49 0.66
C TYR A 84 -9.09 5.73 1.08
N HIS A 85 -10.25 6.12 0.54
CA HIS A 85 -11.51 5.41 0.70
C HIS A 85 -11.70 4.42 -0.45
N LEU A 86 -11.55 3.13 -0.15
CA LEU A 86 -11.69 2.06 -1.13
C LEU A 86 -13.15 1.65 -1.30
N HIS A 87 -13.54 1.28 -2.52
CA HIS A 87 -14.83 0.64 -2.76
C HIS A 87 -14.82 -0.81 -2.24
N MET A 88 -16.00 -1.32 -1.89
CA MET A 88 -16.21 -2.69 -1.43
C MET A 88 -17.42 -3.30 -2.16
N PRO A 89 -17.49 -4.64 -2.34
CA PRO A 89 -18.68 -5.27 -2.89
C PRO A 89 -19.85 -5.16 -1.91
N ASP A 90 -21.08 -5.12 -2.41
CA ASP A 90 -22.30 -5.05 -1.58
C ASP A 90 -22.47 -6.24 -0.63
N THR A 91 -21.74 -7.34 -0.89
CA THR A 91 -21.75 -8.56 -0.10
C THR A 91 -20.69 -8.58 1.01
N ALA A 92 -20.00 -7.48 1.29
CA ALA A 92 -18.95 -7.41 2.31
C ALA A 92 -18.93 -6.06 3.03
N ASP A 93 -18.47 -6.09 4.29
CA ASP A 93 -18.32 -4.89 5.14
C ASP A 93 -16.89 -4.31 5.11
N ASP A 94 -16.00 -4.89 4.28
CA ASP A 94 -14.63 -4.44 4.09
C ASP A 94 -14.17 -4.55 2.63
N SER A 95 -13.14 -3.77 2.29
CA SER A 95 -12.51 -3.81 0.97
C SER A 95 -11.66 -5.05 0.74
N GLY A 96 -11.26 -5.74 1.82
CA GLY A 96 -10.26 -6.81 1.79
C GLY A 96 -8.91 -6.33 1.26
N ALA A 97 -8.54 -5.07 1.51
CA ALA A 97 -7.30 -4.49 1.04
C ALA A 97 -6.08 -5.31 1.48
N ASP A 98 -5.29 -5.77 0.53
CA ASP A 98 -4.09 -6.59 0.77
C ASP A 98 -2.87 -5.83 0.25
N GLY A 99 -2.14 -6.35 -0.75
CA GLY A 99 -0.97 -5.69 -1.30
C GLY A 99 -1.26 -4.32 -1.94
N LEU A 100 -0.35 -3.37 -1.74
CA LEU A 100 -0.45 -2.03 -2.32
C LEU A 100 0.92 -1.47 -2.76
N ARG A 101 0.92 -0.64 -3.80
CA ARG A 101 2.12 0.00 -4.39
C ARG A 101 1.78 1.39 -4.90
N THR A 102 2.78 2.24 -5.03
CA THR A 102 2.65 3.54 -5.69
C THR A 102 3.28 3.50 -7.08
N ASP A 103 2.73 4.28 -7.99
CA ASP A 103 3.40 4.58 -9.26
C ASP A 103 4.13 5.93 -9.21
N ARG A 104 4.94 6.21 -10.24
CA ARG A 104 5.74 7.43 -10.32
C ARG A 104 4.92 8.72 -10.45
N ASP A 105 3.64 8.62 -10.78
CA ASP A 105 2.72 9.76 -10.87
C ASP A 105 2.04 10.04 -9.52
N GLY A 106 2.40 9.32 -8.45
CA GLY A 106 1.86 9.50 -7.11
C GLY A 106 0.51 8.82 -6.86
N ARG A 107 0.03 7.98 -7.78
CA ARG A 107 -1.21 7.21 -7.55
C ARG A 107 -0.93 6.02 -6.65
N LEU A 108 -1.89 5.70 -5.79
CA LEU A 108 -1.86 4.47 -5.00
C LEU A 108 -2.62 3.37 -5.74
N TRP A 109 -2.03 2.18 -5.83
CA TRP A 109 -2.66 0.98 -6.35
C TRP A 109 -2.88 0.03 -5.18
N VAL A 110 -4.06 -0.59 -5.10
CA VAL A 110 -4.45 -1.45 -3.96
C VAL A 110 -5.17 -2.70 -4.46
N ALA A 111 -4.69 -3.88 -4.08
CA ALA A 111 -5.39 -5.14 -4.28
C ALA A 111 -6.56 -5.22 -3.30
N THR A 112 -7.76 -5.45 -3.80
CA THR A 112 -9.01 -5.50 -3.03
C THR A 112 -9.90 -6.64 -3.55
N ARG A 113 -11.02 -6.89 -2.87
CA ARG A 113 -12.05 -7.85 -3.32
C ARG A 113 -12.63 -7.54 -4.70
N LEU A 114 -12.62 -6.27 -5.13
CA LEU A 114 -13.12 -5.85 -6.45
C LEU A 114 -12.06 -5.90 -7.56
N GLY A 115 -10.81 -6.29 -7.23
CA GLY A 115 -9.66 -6.21 -8.12
C GLY A 115 -8.66 -5.17 -7.65
N ILE A 116 -7.87 -4.60 -8.57
CA ILE A 116 -6.86 -3.60 -8.24
C ILE A 116 -7.45 -2.20 -8.41
N GLN A 117 -7.70 -1.53 -7.28
CA GLN A 117 -8.20 -0.15 -7.25
C GLN A 117 -7.04 0.83 -7.37
N ILE A 118 -7.22 1.87 -8.18
CA ILE A 118 -6.22 2.91 -8.44
C ILE A 118 -6.77 4.22 -7.89
N CYS A 119 -6.12 4.76 -6.87
CA CYS A 119 -6.46 6.00 -6.25
C CYS A 119 -5.58 7.14 -6.74
N ASP A 120 -6.16 8.32 -6.97
CA ASP A 120 -5.39 9.54 -7.22
C ASP A 120 -4.74 10.10 -5.97
N GLN A 121 -3.87 11.10 -6.14
CA GLN A 121 -3.17 11.75 -5.02
C GLN A 121 -4.14 12.43 -4.04
N ALA A 122 -5.38 12.73 -4.43
CA ALA A 122 -6.39 13.35 -3.56
C ALA A 122 -7.18 12.32 -2.74
N GLY A 123 -6.93 11.02 -2.92
CA GLY A 123 -7.53 9.95 -2.12
C GLY A 123 -8.72 9.24 -2.78
N ARG A 124 -9.09 9.61 -4.02
CA ARG A 124 -10.28 9.08 -4.71
C ARG A 124 -9.93 7.89 -5.58
N VAL A 125 -10.79 6.87 -5.64
CA VAL A 125 -10.64 5.76 -6.58
C VAL A 125 -11.06 6.21 -7.98
N ASN A 126 -10.14 6.19 -8.93
CA ASN A 126 -10.38 6.60 -10.32
C ASN A 126 -10.59 5.43 -11.27
N CYS A 127 -10.16 4.22 -10.88
CA CYS A 127 -10.26 3.03 -11.72
C CYS A 127 -10.19 1.77 -10.86
N ILE A 128 -10.87 0.71 -11.32
CA ILE A 128 -10.73 -0.64 -10.78
C ILE A 128 -10.38 -1.56 -11.95
N ILE A 129 -9.24 -2.25 -11.85
CA ILE A 129 -8.84 -3.28 -12.81
C ILE A 129 -9.32 -4.64 -12.29
N PRO A 130 -10.32 -5.28 -12.91
CA PRO A 130 -10.74 -6.61 -12.52
C PRO A 130 -9.65 -7.63 -12.85
N THR A 131 -9.56 -8.68 -12.03
CA THR A 131 -8.65 -9.81 -12.26
C THR A 131 -9.37 -10.97 -12.95
N PRO A 132 -8.69 -11.74 -13.82
CA PRO A 132 -9.34 -12.78 -14.63
C PRO A 132 -10.14 -13.83 -13.86
N ASN A 133 -9.75 -14.13 -12.62
CA ASN A 133 -10.41 -15.10 -11.75
C ASN A 133 -11.07 -14.47 -10.52
N GLY A 134 -11.25 -13.14 -10.51
CA GLY A 134 -11.87 -12.40 -9.39
C GLY A 134 -11.07 -12.42 -8.08
N LYS A 135 -9.80 -12.84 -8.08
CA LYS A 135 -8.94 -12.89 -6.89
C LYS A 135 -7.67 -12.07 -7.12
N VAL A 136 -7.24 -11.32 -6.11
CA VAL A 136 -5.90 -10.72 -6.06
C VAL A 136 -5.48 -10.55 -4.60
N ALA A 137 -4.28 -11.02 -4.28
CA ALA A 137 -3.68 -10.84 -2.95
C ALA A 137 -2.59 -9.77 -2.99
N ASN A 138 -1.72 -9.81 -3.99
CA ASN A 138 -0.63 -8.85 -4.08
C ASN A 138 -0.26 -8.58 -5.54
N PHE A 139 0.50 -7.52 -5.77
CA PHE A 139 1.04 -7.22 -7.08
C PHE A 139 2.30 -6.35 -6.96
N THR A 140 3.05 -6.30 -8.05
CA THR A 140 4.17 -5.37 -8.18
C THR A 140 4.29 -4.88 -9.61
N PHE A 141 4.92 -3.71 -9.77
CA PHE A 141 5.44 -3.28 -11.05
C PHE A 141 6.79 -3.97 -11.30
N GLY A 142 7.07 -4.27 -12.55
CA GLY A 142 8.32 -4.89 -12.99
C GLY A 142 8.50 -4.82 -14.50
N GLY A 143 9.32 -5.71 -15.05
CA GLY A 143 9.85 -5.59 -16.41
C GLY A 143 10.96 -4.54 -16.48
N GLU A 144 11.70 -4.52 -17.58
CA GLU A 144 12.88 -3.66 -17.76
C GLU A 144 12.59 -2.16 -17.55
N ASN A 145 11.37 -1.74 -17.85
CA ASN A 145 10.92 -0.35 -17.76
C ASN A 145 10.02 -0.06 -16.55
N SER A 146 9.86 -1.02 -15.63
CA SER A 146 8.93 -0.96 -14.48
C SER A 146 7.48 -0.64 -14.86
N ASP A 147 7.06 -1.06 -16.07
CA ASP A 147 5.76 -0.77 -16.68
C ASP A 147 4.95 -2.04 -16.98
N VAL A 148 5.31 -3.16 -16.36
CA VAL A 148 4.53 -4.39 -16.38
C VAL A 148 3.99 -4.65 -14.97
N LEU A 149 2.67 -4.73 -14.85
CA LEU A 149 2.01 -5.21 -13.65
C LEU A 149 2.14 -6.74 -13.58
N TYR A 150 2.58 -7.26 -12.45
CA TYR A 150 2.51 -8.68 -12.09
C TYR A 150 1.60 -8.84 -10.88
N ALA A 151 0.54 -9.63 -10.99
CA ALA A 151 -0.48 -9.78 -9.95
C ALA A 151 -0.64 -11.25 -9.53
N ALA A 152 -0.53 -11.51 -8.23
CA ALA A 152 -0.74 -12.81 -7.62
C ALA A 152 -2.24 -13.00 -7.32
N CYS A 153 -2.87 -13.92 -8.04
CA CYS A 153 -4.30 -14.11 -8.11
C CYS A 153 -4.67 -15.54 -7.70
N GLY A 154 -4.41 -15.90 -6.44
CA GLY A 154 -4.57 -17.27 -5.96
C GLY A 154 -3.45 -18.18 -6.44
N ASP A 155 -3.77 -19.14 -7.30
CA ASP A 155 -2.86 -20.16 -7.84
C ASP A 155 -2.07 -19.70 -9.08
N LYS A 156 -2.33 -18.48 -9.57
CA LYS A 156 -1.74 -17.95 -10.80
C LYS A 156 -1.13 -16.57 -10.63
N ILE A 157 -0.11 -16.30 -11.42
CA ILE A 157 0.40 -14.93 -11.65
C ILE A 157 -0.10 -14.47 -13.02
N PHE A 158 -0.80 -13.33 -13.05
CA PHE A 158 -1.13 -12.65 -14.29
C PHE A 158 -0.20 -11.47 -14.50
N LYS A 159 0.01 -11.08 -15.77
CA LYS A 159 0.77 -9.87 -16.09
C LYS A 159 0.08 -9.01 -17.14
N ARG A 160 0.29 -7.70 -17.06
CA ARG A 160 -0.27 -6.72 -18.01
C ARG A 160 0.71 -5.57 -18.23
N LYS A 161 0.94 -5.22 -19.50
CA LYS A 161 1.67 -3.99 -19.85
C LYS A 161 0.82 -2.76 -19.48
N LEU A 162 1.43 -1.80 -18.82
CA LEU A 162 0.82 -0.55 -18.39
C LEU A 162 1.36 0.63 -19.21
N LYS A 163 0.65 1.77 -19.12
CA LYS A 163 1.10 3.06 -19.66
C LYS A 163 1.87 3.89 -18.62
N VAL A 164 2.09 3.33 -17.45
CA VAL A 164 2.61 4.02 -16.26
C VAL A 164 3.72 3.16 -15.66
N LYS A 165 4.59 3.78 -14.87
CA LYS A 165 5.74 3.12 -14.25
C LYS A 165 5.58 3.06 -12.74
N GLY A 166 5.88 1.92 -12.14
CA GLY A 166 5.95 1.77 -10.69
C GLY A 166 7.01 2.67 -10.06
N ALA A 167 6.76 3.14 -8.84
CA ALA A 167 7.79 3.77 -8.04
C ALA A 167 8.76 2.71 -7.52
N ASP A 168 10.07 2.99 -7.66
CA ASP A 168 11.12 2.19 -7.04
C ASP A 168 11.57 2.88 -5.76
N HIS A 169 11.29 2.26 -4.62
CA HIS A 169 11.62 2.81 -3.30
C HIS A 169 13.09 2.63 -2.93
N ALA A 170 13.84 1.79 -3.65
CA ALA A 170 15.28 1.69 -3.51
C ALA A 170 16.02 2.81 -4.27
N ALA A 171 15.39 3.38 -5.30
CA ALA A 171 15.91 4.56 -6.01
C ALA A 171 15.74 5.85 -5.17
N PRO A 172 16.48 6.93 -5.50
CA PRO A 172 16.28 8.22 -4.84
C PRO A 172 14.82 8.69 -4.90
N PRO A 173 14.30 9.30 -3.82
CA PRO A 173 12.91 9.77 -3.76
C PRO A 173 12.53 10.67 -4.95
N LEU A 174 11.37 10.40 -5.53
CA LEU A 174 10.86 11.11 -6.70
C LEU A 174 9.62 11.91 -6.31
N LYS A 175 9.69 13.24 -6.38
CA LYS A 175 8.50 14.09 -6.20
C LYS A 175 7.59 13.96 -7.42
N PRO A 176 6.35 13.42 -7.27
CA PRO A 176 5.42 13.36 -8.39
C PRO A 176 4.96 14.78 -8.77
N ALA A 177 4.49 14.93 -10.00
CA ALA A 177 3.85 16.16 -10.42
C ALA A 177 2.61 16.43 -9.54
N ALA A 178 2.29 17.71 -9.33
CA ALA A 178 1.09 18.10 -8.60
C ALA A 178 -0.16 17.49 -9.26
N PRO A 179 -1.19 17.12 -8.47
CA PRO A 179 -2.41 16.57 -9.02
C PRO A 179 -3.07 17.60 -9.94
N ARG A 180 -3.51 17.15 -11.11
CA ARG A 180 -4.39 17.92 -11.98
C ARG A 180 -5.80 17.79 -11.40
N LEU A 181 -6.22 18.82 -10.64
CA LEU A 181 -7.57 18.93 -10.05
C LEU A 181 -8.61 19.25 -11.13
#